data_AF-A0A258H1R8-F1
#
_entry.id   AF-A0A258H1R8-F1
#
_cell.length_a   1.000
_cell.length_b   1.000
_cell.length_c   1.000
_cell.angle_alpha   90.00
_cell.angle_beta   90.00
_cell.angle_gamma   90.00
#
_symmetry.space_group_name_H-M   'P 1'
#
loop_
_entity.id
_entity.type
_entity.pdbx_description
1 polymer ?
#
loop_
_entity_poly.entity_id
_entity_poly.type
_entity_poly.pdbx_seq_one_letter_code
_entity_poly.pdbx_strand_id
1 'polypeptide(L)'
;MAVWEPTRAAALARAEAFAPKMGSAYAARRNFDTGSQPDTVSALSPWVRRRLISERELIQMATAGHGPDAAKFVSEVLWRGYFKGWLEQRPEIWERYGAGLDAARAAVAQDAALAEWLAAAVKGRTGIDCFDAWVAQLHAEGWLHNHARMWFASIWIFTLRLPWQLGADLFLRELVDGDAASNTLSWRWVAGLHTRGKHYLARAENIRRYTEGRFDPHGLDEEAEPLPFDGDAPMTPPARGDAVPGGRYALVIHADDTGFDALDLPPPARVIGVTAHGLAGASGAACGFAEGAVADAAARAGAAYGCPVELVADWPEPGDLALVAPWLTVGPLRDSLPDGYPLAQLRNPYDAALWPLATAGFFKVKSRAAAALAPLGIVIPDL
;
A
#
# COMPACT_ATOMS: atom_id res chain seq x y z
N MET A 1 -6.61 6.86 20.70
CA MET A 1 -6.59 6.67 19.23
C MET A 1 -5.15 6.48 18.82
N ALA A 2 -4.85 5.55 17.91
CA ALA A 2 -3.48 5.35 17.43
C ALA A 2 -3.02 6.63 16.71
N VAL A 3 -1.94 7.24 17.19
CA VAL A 3 -1.31 8.37 16.52
C VAL A 3 -0.17 7.80 15.67
N TRP A 4 -0.31 7.87 14.35
CA TRP A 4 0.72 7.44 13.42
C TRP A 4 1.76 8.55 13.29
N GLU A 5 2.84 8.47 14.06
CA GLU A 5 3.94 9.43 13.92
C GLU A 5 4.74 9.12 12.64
N PRO A 6 4.82 10.06 11.68
CA PRO A 6 5.34 9.79 10.34
C PRO A 6 6.88 9.89 10.26
N THR A 7 7.58 9.28 11.21
CA THR A 7 9.06 9.33 11.29
C THR A 7 9.67 7.94 11.15
N ARG A 8 10.92 7.88 10.69
CA ARG A 8 11.69 6.62 10.70
C ARG A 8 11.92 6.12 12.13
N ALA A 9 12.08 7.02 13.10
CA ALA A 9 12.24 6.66 14.51
C ALA A 9 11.00 5.92 15.05
N ALA A 10 9.80 6.43 14.77
CA ALA A 10 8.55 5.76 15.15
C ALA A 10 8.38 4.40 14.44
N ALA A 11 8.78 4.30 13.16
CA ALA A 11 8.79 3.05 12.42
C ALA A 11 9.64 1.97 13.10
N LEU A 12 10.86 2.33 13.49
CA LEU A 12 11.81 1.44 14.16
C LEU A 12 11.31 1.03 15.54
N ALA A 13 10.83 1.98 16.35
CA ALA A 13 10.27 1.68 17.66
C ALA A 13 9.07 0.71 17.58
N ARG A 14 8.20 0.90 16.59
CA ARG A 14 7.07 -0.03 16.35
C ARG A 14 7.55 -1.40 15.90
N ALA A 15 8.56 -1.46 15.02
CA ALA A 15 9.12 -2.70 14.51
C ALA A 15 9.81 -3.50 15.62
N GLU A 16 10.63 -2.85 16.44
CA GLU A 16 11.29 -3.44 17.61
C GLU A 16 10.28 -3.97 18.63
N ALA A 17 9.22 -3.20 18.92
CA ALA A 17 8.15 -3.65 19.82
C ALA A 17 7.41 -4.89 19.30
N PHE A 18 7.29 -5.04 17.97
CA PHE A 18 6.65 -6.20 17.35
C PHE A 18 7.61 -7.35 17.05
N ALA A 19 8.92 -7.12 17.01
CA ALA A 19 9.94 -8.09 16.64
C ALA A 19 9.82 -9.44 17.38
N PRO A 20 9.52 -9.50 18.70
CA PRO A 20 9.35 -10.78 19.41
C PRO A 20 8.19 -11.64 18.90
N LYS A 21 7.27 -11.08 18.09
CA LYS A 21 6.07 -11.78 17.60
C LYS A 21 6.18 -12.22 16.13
N MET A 22 7.22 -11.82 15.39
CA MET A 22 7.32 -12.02 13.93
C MET A 22 7.42 -13.49 13.46
N GLY A 23 7.65 -14.46 14.36
CA GLY A 23 7.68 -15.89 14.04
C GLY A 23 6.33 -16.59 14.16
N SER A 24 6.34 -17.75 14.83
CA SER A 24 5.18 -18.63 15.01
C SER A 24 3.95 -17.95 15.65
N ALA A 25 4.17 -16.97 16.54
CA ALA A 25 3.08 -16.20 17.16
C ALA A 25 2.29 -15.38 16.12
N TYR A 26 2.98 -14.68 15.21
CA TYR A 26 2.34 -14.00 14.08
C TYR A 26 1.62 -14.99 13.18
N ALA A 27 2.25 -16.12 12.85
CA ALA A 27 1.64 -17.12 11.99
C ALA A 27 0.31 -17.65 12.54
N ALA A 28 0.23 -17.87 13.86
CA ALA A 28 -0.97 -18.36 14.53
C ALA A 28 -2.06 -17.29 14.69
N ARG A 29 -1.68 -16.02 14.91
CA ARG A 29 -2.61 -14.96 15.34
C ARG A 29 -2.94 -13.90 14.30
N ARG A 30 -2.22 -13.78 13.17
CA ARG A 30 -2.41 -12.69 12.18
C ARG A 30 -3.80 -12.53 11.59
N ASN A 31 -4.68 -13.54 11.74
CA ASN A 31 -6.05 -13.48 11.23
C ASN A 31 -7.02 -12.88 12.24
N PHE A 32 -6.64 -12.79 13.52
CA PHE A 32 -7.50 -12.31 14.60
C PHE A 32 -7.46 -10.78 14.68
N ASP A 33 -8.63 -10.16 14.46
CA ASP A 33 -8.86 -8.72 14.61
C ASP A 33 -9.42 -8.41 16.01
N THR A 34 -8.51 -8.07 16.91
CA THR A 34 -8.78 -7.72 18.32
C THR A 34 -9.24 -6.26 18.50
N GLY A 35 -9.49 -5.52 17.41
CA GLY A 35 -9.94 -4.13 17.42
C GLY A 35 -8.81 -3.11 17.27
N SER A 36 -9.01 -1.91 17.84
CA SER A 36 -8.15 -0.72 17.64
C SER A 36 -6.69 -0.82 18.13
N GLN A 37 -6.34 -1.85 18.90
CA GLN A 37 -4.96 -2.07 19.36
C GLN A 37 -4.43 -3.40 18.82
N PRO A 38 -3.94 -3.43 17.58
CA PRO A 38 -3.47 -4.66 16.96
C PRO A 38 -2.22 -5.17 17.68
N ASP A 39 -2.40 -6.23 18.46
CA ASP A 39 -1.33 -6.98 19.13
C ASP A 39 -0.94 -8.25 18.36
N THR A 40 -1.79 -8.66 17.41
CA THR A 40 -1.65 -9.85 16.55
C THR A 40 -0.89 -9.55 15.24
N VAL A 41 -0.80 -8.29 14.84
CA VAL A 41 -0.11 -7.83 13.62
C VAL A 41 0.80 -6.64 13.89
N SER A 42 1.77 -6.43 13.01
CA SER A 42 2.80 -5.39 13.21
C SER A 42 2.26 -3.97 13.12
N ALA A 43 1.18 -3.74 12.37
CA ALA A 43 0.68 -2.40 12.04
C ALA A 43 1.77 -1.47 11.47
N LEU A 44 2.75 -2.03 10.74
CA LEU A 44 3.87 -1.29 10.15
C LEU A 44 3.57 -0.73 8.75
N SER A 45 2.41 -1.07 8.18
CA SER A 45 2.05 -0.69 6.81
C SER A 45 2.13 0.82 6.52
N PRO A 46 1.81 1.76 7.44
CA PRO A 46 1.95 3.20 7.16
C PRO A 46 3.41 3.58 6.84
N TRP A 47 4.36 3.07 7.61
CA TRP A 47 5.78 3.35 7.44
C TRP A 47 6.41 2.59 6.26
N VAL A 48 6.05 1.31 6.08
CA VAL A 48 6.59 0.47 5.01
C VAL A 48 6.09 0.93 3.64
N ARG A 49 4.84 1.40 3.55
CA ARG A 49 4.30 2.01 2.33
C ARG A 49 5.24 3.07 1.76
N ARG A 50 5.79 3.91 2.62
CA ARG A 50 6.65 5.04 2.26
C ARG A 50 8.14 4.76 2.41
N ARG A 51 8.54 3.55 2.81
CA ARG A 51 9.94 3.16 3.10
C ARG A 51 10.63 3.99 4.18
N LEU A 52 9.89 4.47 5.19
CA LEU A 52 10.50 4.96 6.43
C LEU A 52 11.25 3.83 7.17
N ILE A 53 10.76 2.60 7.01
CA ILE A 53 11.47 1.35 7.28
C ILE A 53 11.32 0.45 6.04
N SER A 54 12.41 -0.15 5.60
CA SER A 54 12.47 -0.92 4.35
C SER A 54 12.01 -2.38 4.52
N GLU A 55 11.62 -2.98 3.41
CA GLU A 55 11.31 -4.42 3.32
C GLU A 55 12.52 -5.26 3.75
N ARG A 56 13.73 -4.82 3.38
CA ARG A 56 15.00 -5.47 3.77
C ARG A 56 15.17 -5.51 5.28
N GLU A 57 15.00 -4.37 5.96
CA GLU A 57 15.14 -4.28 7.41
C GLU A 57 14.13 -5.19 8.12
N LEU A 58 12.87 -5.22 7.67
CA LEU A 58 11.86 -6.08 8.26
C LEU A 58 12.12 -7.57 8.06
N ILE A 59 12.58 -7.97 6.88
CA ILE A 59 12.94 -9.37 6.60
C ILE A 59 14.14 -9.78 7.46
N GLN A 60 15.16 -8.93 7.56
CA GLN A 60 16.33 -9.19 8.38
C GLN A 60 15.98 -9.26 9.88
N MET A 61 15.16 -8.34 10.38
CA MET A 61 14.68 -8.35 11.77
C MET A 61 13.90 -9.63 12.08
N ALA A 62 12.98 -10.04 11.21
CA ALA A 62 12.18 -11.24 11.40
C ALA A 62 13.05 -12.52 11.37
N THR A 63 13.94 -12.64 10.38
CA THR A 63 14.80 -13.83 10.22
C THR A 63 15.88 -13.92 11.28
N ALA A 64 16.45 -12.79 11.73
CA ALA A 64 17.40 -12.78 12.84
C ALA A 64 16.76 -13.23 14.17
N GLY A 65 15.50 -12.86 14.41
CA GLY A 65 14.79 -13.23 15.64
C GLY A 65 14.17 -14.62 15.64
N HIS A 66 13.74 -15.12 14.47
CA HIS A 66 12.88 -16.31 14.39
C HIS A 66 13.34 -17.37 13.38
N GLY A 67 14.39 -17.11 12.58
CA GLY A 67 14.88 -18.05 11.58
C GLY A 67 13.77 -18.52 10.63
N PRO A 68 13.60 -19.85 10.42
CA PRO A 68 12.53 -20.40 9.58
C PRO A 68 11.10 -20.02 10.01
N ASP A 69 10.86 -19.81 11.31
CA ASP A 69 9.52 -19.48 11.82
C ASP A 69 9.03 -18.10 11.33
N ALA A 70 9.94 -17.25 10.84
CA ALA A 70 9.60 -15.97 10.22
C ALA A 70 8.89 -16.09 8.86
N ALA A 71 8.81 -17.30 8.28
CA ALA A 71 8.32 -17.52 6.92
C ALA A 71 6.97 -16.85 6.62
N LYS A 72 6.02 -16.92 7.57
CA LYS A 72 4.72 -16.26 7.37
C LYS A 72 4.86 -14.74 7.34
N PHE A 73 5.61 -14.13 8.25
CA PHE A 73 5.80 -12.67 8.25
C PHE A 73 6.54 -12.19 6.99
N VAL A 74 7.62 -12.89 6.61
CA VAL A 74 8.38 -12.58 5.38
C VAL A 74 7.50 -12.71 4.14
N SER A 75 6.65 -13.74 4.06
CA SER A 75 5.69 -13.88 2.95
C SER A 75 4.76 -12.68 2.81
N GLU A 76 4.35 -12.05 3.91
CA GLU A 76 3.45 -10.89 3.91
C GLU A 76 4.19 -9.61 3.49
N VAL A 77 5.47 -9.47 3.85
CA VAL A 77 6.33 -8.41 3.29
C VAL A 77 6.47 -8.57 1.77
N LEU A 78 6.67 -9.81 1.29
CA LEU A 78 6.79 -10.10 -0.14
C LEU A 78 5.48 -9.86 -0.92
N TRP A 79 4.31 -10.00 -0.30
CA TRP A 79 3.02 -9.68 -0.94
C TRP A 79 2.94 -8.23 -1.40
N ARG A 80 3.49 -7.28 -0.62
CA ARG A 80 3.59 -5.87 -1.01
C ARG A 80 4.43 -5.71 -2.27
N GLY A 81 5.62 -6.31 -2.30
CA GLY A 81 6.51 -6.26 -3.46
C GLY A 81 5.93 -6.96 -4.70
N TYR A 82 5.18 -8.04 -4.51
CA TYR A 82 4.41 -8.69 -5.56
C TYR A 82 3.36 -7.76 -6.15
N PHE A 83 2.51 -7.12 -5.34
CA PHE A 83 1.46 -6.24 -5.86
C PHE A 83 2.03 -5.05 -6.61
N LYS A 84 3.06 -4.38 -6.07
CA LYS A 84 3.76 -3.30 -6.77
C LYS A 84 4.30 -3.77 -8.11
N GLY A 85 5.09 -4.84 -8.13
CA GLY A 85 5.65 -5.38 -9.36
C GLY A 85 4.60 -5.86 -10.35
N TRP A 86 3.46 -6.36 -9.88
CA TRP A 86 2.37 -6.80 -10.76
C TRP A 86 1.69 -5.62 -11.44
N LEU A 87 1.41 -4.53 -10.69
CA LEU A 87 0.78 -3.32 -11.23
C LEU A 87 1.73 -2.56 -12.16
N GLU A 88 3.03 -2.46 -11.83
CA GLU A 88 4.04 -1.84 -12.69
C GLU A 88 4.14 -2.53 -14.07
N GLN A 89 3.88 -3.83 -14.12
CA GLN A 89 3.87 -4.58 -15.37
C GLN A 89 2.54 -4.49 -16.11
N ARG A 90 1.48 -3.97 -15.49
CA ARG A 90 0.12 -3.86 -16.03
C ARG A 90 -0.51 -2.51 -15.66
N PRO A 91 0.12 -1.38 -16.05
CA PRO A 91 -0.35 -0.06 -15.67
C PRO A 91 -1.79 0.22 -16.12
N GLU A 92 -2.23 -0.40 -17.23
CA GLU A 92 -3.62 -0.31 -17.71
C GLU A 92 -4.67 -0.73 -16.65
N ILE A 93 -4.32 -1.57 -15.68
CA ILE A 93 -5.25 -1.93 -14.59
C ILE A 93 -5.57 -0.73 -13.71
N TRP A 94 -4.61 0.17 -13.51
CA TRP A 94 -4.84 1.43 -12.80
C TRP A 94 -5.70 2.40 -13.62
N GLU A 95 -5.44 2.49 -14.93
CA GLU A 95 -6.25 3.31 -15.86
C GLU A 95 -7.71 2.83 -15.92
N ARG A 96 -7.92 1.51 -16.03
CA ARG A 96 -9.26 0.88 -15.99
C ARG A 96 -9.96 1.13 -14.66
N TYR A 97 -9.22 1.11 -13.55
CA TYR A 97 -9.76 1.49 -12.24
C TYR A 97 -10.24 2.94 -12.25
N GLY A 98 -9.42 3.88 -12.74
CA GLY A 98 -9.78 5.30 -12.85
C GLY A 98 -11.04 5.52 -13.71
N ALA A 99 -11.08 4.95 -14.91
CA ALA A 99 -12.25 5.02 -15.79
C ALA A 99 -13.51 4.39 -15.14
N GLY A 100 -13.34 3.27 -14.44
CA GLY A 100 -14.42 2.62 -13.69
C GLY A 100 -14.90 3.44 -12.51
N LEU A 101 -14.02 4.17 -11.83
CA LEU A 101 -14.36 5.09 -10.75
C LEU A 101 -15.19 6.27 -11.26
N ASP A 102 -14.79 6.87 -12.38
CA ASP A 102 -15.53 7.96 -13.01
C ASP A 102 -16.92 7.52 -13.47
N ALA A 103 -17.02 6.34 -14.10
CA ALA A 103 -18.29 5.75 -14.48
C ALA A 103 -19.19 5.47 -13.26
N ALA A 104 -18.63 4.95 -12.16
CA ALA A 104 -19.38 4.72 -10.93
C ALA A 104 -19.88 6.03 -10.28
N ARG A 105 -19.05 7.08 -10.28
CA ARG A 105 -19.46 8.42 -9.80
C ARG A 105 -20.58 9.00 -10.66
N ALA A 106 -20.50 8.85 -11.98
CA ALA A 106 -21.55 9.30 -12.89
C ALA A 106 -22.87 8.55 -12.70
N ALA A 107 -22.82 7.24 -12.42
CA ALA A 107 -24.01 6.44 -12.11
C ALA A 107 -24.66 6.90 -10.79
N VAL A 108 -23.86 7.11 -9.75
CA VAL A 108 -24.33 7.65 -8.45
C VAL A 108 -24.99 9.03 -8.61
N ALA A 109 -24.41 9.91 -9.44
CA ALA A 109 -24.97 11.24 -9.67
C ALA A 109 -26.35 11.23 -10.36
N GLN A 110 -26.70 10.12 -11.04
CA GLN A 110 -27.95 9.96 -11.78
C GLN A 110 -29.01 9.14 -11.03
N ASP A 111 -28.64 8.50 -9.91
CA ASP A 111 -29.53 7.64 -9.12
C ASP A 111 -29.50 8.09 -7.64
N ALA A 112 -30.56 8.78 -7.23
CA ALA A 112 -30.69 9.32 -5.88
C ALA A 112 -30.72 8.22 -4.79
N ALA A 113 -31.31 7.06 -5.09
CA ALA A 113 -31.37 5.96 -4.14
C ALA A 113 -29.99 5.33 -3.96
N LEU A 114 -29.25 5.13 -5.06
CA LEU A 114 -27.87 4.68 -5.01
C LEU A 114 -26.97 5.70 -4.27
N ALA A 115 -27.17 7.00 -4.50
CA ALA A 115 -26.45 8.05 -3.80
C ALA A 115 -26.70 8.06 -2.29
N GLU A 116 -27.96 7.92 -1.87
CA GLU A 116 -28.32 7.80 -0.45
C GLU A 116 -27.72 6.54 0.17
N TRP A 117 -27.78 5.40 -0.54
CA TRP A 117 -27.23 4.13 -0.07
C TRP A 117 -25.71 4.15 0.07
N LEU A 118 -25.01 4.70 -0.93
CA LEU A 118 -23.57 4.94 -0.85
C LEU A 118 -23.23 5.86 0.33
N ALA A 119 -23.99 6.94 0.53
CA ALA A 119 -23.77 7.86 1.63
C ALA A 119 -24.03 7.22 3.00
N ALA A 120 -24.97 6.27 3.11
CA ALA A 120 -25.18 5.48 4.31
C ALA A 120 -24.00 4.53 4.58
N ALA A 121 -23.53 3.82 3.56
CA ALA A 121 -22.37 2.93 3.66
C ALA A 121 -21.09 3.66 4.06
N VAL A 122 -20.77 4.77 3.40
CA VAL A 122 -19.58 5.59 3.73
C VAL A 122 -19.66 6.21 5.12
N LYS A 123 -20.86 6.37 5.69
CA LYS A 123 -21.04 6.89 7.07
C LYS A 123 -21.16 5.79 8.13
N GLY A 124 -21.05 4.52 7.76
CA GLY A 124 -21.24 3.40 8.69
C GLY A 124 -22.65 3.36 9.25
N ARG A 125 -23.65 3.47 8.37
CA ARG A 125 -25.08 3.39 8.72
C ARG A 125 -25.80 2.35 7.87
N THR A 126 -25.15 1.21 7.67
CA THR A 126 -25.67 0.08 6.87
C THR A 126 -26.58 -0.83 7.69
N GLY A 127 -26.46 -0.80 9.02
CA GLY A 127 -27.11 -1.76 9.92
C GLY A 127 -26.36 -3.09 10.03
N ILE A 128 -25.18 -3.21 9.45
CA ILE A 128 -24.27 -4.34 9.62
C ILE A 128 -23.21 -3.93 10.64
N ASP A 129 -23.37 -4.36 11.89
CA ASP A 129 -22.59 -3.88 13.05
C ASP A 129 -21.08 -3.88 12.82
N CYS A 130 -20.53 -4.96 12.24
CA CYS A 130 -19.09 -5.04 11.96
C CYS A 130 -18.64 -4.04 10.91
N PHE A 131 -19.41 -3.88 9.83
CA PHE A 131 -19.11 -2.96 8.74
C PHE A 131 -19.16 -1.52 9.24
N ASP A 132 -20.21 -1.15 9.95
CA ASP A 132 -20.40 0.20 10.50
C ASP A 132 -19.29 0.56 11.51
N ALA A 133 -18.87 -0.40 12.34
CA ALA A 133 -17.72 -0.24 13.24
C ALA A 133 -16.38 -0.08 12.48
N TRP A 134 -16.16 -0.81 11.38
CA TRP A 134 -14.96 -0.65 10.57
C TRP A 134 -14.93 0.67 9.82
N VAL A 135 -16.08 1.21 9.36
CA VAL A 135 -16.15 2.56 8.80
C VAL A 135 -15.73 3.60 9.85
N ALA A 136 -16.27 3.49 11.07
CA ALA A 136 -15.92 4.39 12.16
C ALA A 136 -14.41 4.30 12.50
N GLN A 137 -13.85 3.09 12.55
CA GLN A 137 -12.42 2.89 12.78
C GLN A 137 -11.57 3.46 11.65
N LEU A 138 -11.97 3.24 10.38
CA LEU A 138 -11.25 3.77 9.22
C LEU A 138 -11.17 5.30 9.27
N HIS A 139 -12.25 6.00 9.59
CA HIS A 139 -12.24 7.46 9.70
C HIS A 139 -11.48 7.97 10.93
N ALA A 140 -11.57 7.26 12.05
CA ALA A 140 -10.93 7.68 13.30
C ALA A 140 -9.42 7.42 13.32
N GLU A 141 -8.97 6.33 12.70
CA GLU A 141 -7.59 5.85 12.79
C GLU A 141 -6.86 5.87 11.44
N GLY A 142 -7.56 5.99 10.31
CA GLY A 142 -6.94 5.89 8.98
C GLY A 142 -6.31 4.52 8.72
N TRP A 143 -6.73 3.48 9.45
CA TRP A 143 -6.13 2.14 9.35
C TRP A 143 -7.14 1.06 9.72
N LEU A 144 -7.04 -0.08 9.05
CA LEU A 144 -7.81 -1.29 9.36
C LEU A 144 -6.94 -2.54 9.32
N HIS A 145 -7.30 -3.54 10.12
CA HIS A 145 -6.73 -4.89 10.05
C HIS A 145 -7.00 -5.55 8.69
N ASN A 146 -6.07 -6.34 8.15
CA ASN A 146 -6.21 -6.93 6.80
C ASN A 146 -7.49 -7.77 6.63
N HIS A 147 -7.84 -8.60 7.62
CA HIS A 147 -9.08 -9.38 7.54
C HIS A 147 -10.33 -8.48 7.55
N ALA A 148 -10.34 -7.41 8.36
CA ALA A 148 -11.41 -6.42 8.33
C ALA A 148 -11.53 -5.76 6.95
N ARG A 149 -10.40 -5.43 6.30
CA ARG A 149 -10.39 -4.91 4.91
C ARG A 149 -11.01 -5.89 3.91
N MET A 150 -10.69 -7.17 4.01
CA MET A 150 -11.25 -8.21 3.12
C MET A 150 -12.75 -8.40 3.34
N TRP A 151 -13.21 -8.46 4.59
CA TRP A 151 -14.64 -8.55 4.91
C TRP A 151 -15.39 -7.29 4.48
N PHE A 152 -14.83 -6.11 4.76
CA PHE A 152 -15.36 -4.82 4.33
C PHE A 152 -15.58 -4.79 2.81
N ALA A 153 -14.55 -5.13 2.03
CA ALA A 153 -14.63 -5.13 0.58
C ALA A 153 -15.66 -6.14 0.06
N SER A 154 -15.72 -7.32 0.69
CA SER A 154 -16.69 -8.34 0.31
C SER A 154 -18.14 -7.90 0.59
N ILE A 155 -18.40 -7.35 1.78
CA ILE A 155 -19.71 -6.81 2.16
C ILE A 155 -20.09 -5.66 1.22
N TRP A 156 -19.15 -4.74 0.95
CA TRP A 156 -19.35 -3.63 0.00
C TRP A 156 -19.82 -4.12 -1.37
N ILE A 157 -19.13 -5.09 -1.94
CA ILE A 157 -19.37 -5.56 -3.31
C ILE A 157 -20.62 -6.44 -3.39
N PHE A 158 -20.75 -7.41 -2.48
CA PHE A 158 -21.69 -8.51 -2.63
C PHE A 158 -22.94 -8.35 -1.76
N THR A 159 -22.83 -7.79 -0.56
CA THR A 159 -23.99 -7.57 0.31
C THR A 159 -24.65 -6.22 0.02
N LEU A 160 -23.87 -5.15 -0.04
CA LEU A 160 -24.36 -3.79 -0.30
C LEU A 160 -24.57 -3.51 -1.80
N ARG A 161 -24.01 -4.35 -2.68
CA ARG A 161 -24.09 -4.24 -4.15
C ARG A 161 -23.59 -2.89 -4.68
N LEU A 162 -22.58 -2.31 -4.02
CA LEU A 162 -21.97 -1.06 -4.43
C LEU A 162 -20.81 -1.30 -5.41
N PRO A 163 -20.56 -0.38 -6.36
CA PRO A 163 -19.40 -0.45 -7.24
C PRO A 163 -18.09 -0.54 -6.45
N TRP A 164 -17.27 -1.55 -6.74
CA TRP A 164 -16.04 -1.81 -6.00
C TRP A 164 -15.05 -0.64 -6.08
N GLN A 165 -15.05 0.09 -7.19
CA GLN A 165 -14.17 1.24 -7.41
C GLN A 165 -14.41 2.34 -6.37
N LEU A 166 -15.66 2.56 -5.95
CA LEU A 166 -16.00 3.57 -4.94
C LEU A 166 -15.50 3.17 -3.55
N GLY A 167 -15.52 1.87 -3.23
CA GLY A 167 -14.96 1.35 -1.98
C GLY A 167 -13.43 1.40 -1.97
N ALA A 168 -12.81 1.05 -3.10
CA ALA A 168 -11.36 1.18 -3.29
C ALA A 168 -10.90 2.64 -3.18
N ASP A 169 -11.67 3.59 -3.73
CA ASP A 169 -11.43 5.04 -3.63
C ASP A 169 -11.57 5.55 -2.20
N LEU A 170 -12.61 5.13 -1.46
CA LEU A 170 -12.74 5.41 -0.03
C LEU A 170 -11.50 4.94 0.74
N PHE A 171 -11.06 3.70 0.50
CA PHE A 171 -9.86 3.17 1.16
C PHE A 171 -8.60 3.96 0.82
N LEU A 172 -8.37 4.30 -0.46
CA LEU A 172 -7.20 5.09 -0.85
C LEU A 172 -7.19 6.49 -0.20
N ARG A 173 -8.37 7.10 -0.01
CA ARG A 173 -8.49 8.43 0.59
C ARG A 173 -8.32 8.41 2.12
N GLU A 174 -8.84 7.40 2.79
CA GLU A 174 -8.85 7.35 4.26
C GLU A 174 -7.59 6.69 4.85
N LEU A 175 -6.97 5.73 4.16
CA LEU A 175 -5.87 4.96 4.71
C LEU A 175 -4.55 5.74 4.73
N VAL A 176 -3.90 5.82 5.90
CA VAL A 176 -2.52 6.33 6.02
C VAL A 176 -1.49 5.45 5.30
N ASP A 177 -1.85 4.19 5.05
CA ASP A 177 -1.07 3.21 4.29
C ASP A 177 -1.59 2.98 2.86
N GLY A 178 -2.43 3.89 2.35
CA GLY A 178 -2.99 3.84 1.00
C GLY A 178 -1.91 3.67 -0.08
N ASP A 179 -2.00 2.58 -0.83
CA ASP A 179 -1.08 2.19 -1.91
C ASP A 179 -1.89 1.81 -3.14
N ALA A 180 -1.61 2.43 -4.29
CA ALA A 180 -2.36 2.17 -5.50
C ALA A 180 -2.32 0.67 -5.90
N ALA A 181 -1.14 0.05 -5.82
CA ALA A 181 -0.99 -1.37 -6.14
C ALA A 181 -1.69 -2.27 -5.12
N SER A 182 -1.35 -2.14 -3.84
CA SER A 182 -1.87 -3.02 -2.80
C SER A 182 -3.39 -2.86 -2.64
N ASN A 183 -3.92 -1.63 -2.73
CA ASN A 183 -5.36 -1.39 -2.62
C ASN A 183 -6.12 -1.92 -3.84
N THR A 184 -5.77 -1.45 -5.05
CA THR A 184 -6.52 -1.80 -6.27
C THR A 184 -6.50 -3.30 -6.51
N LEU A 185 -5.33 -3.95 -6.36
CA LEU A 185 -5.22 -5.39 -6.58
C LEU A 185 -5.90 -6.22 -5.48
N SER A 186 -5.94 -5.75 -4.23
CA SER A 186 -6.67 -6.43 -3.16
C SER A 186 -8.18 -6.36 -3.37
N TRP A 187 -8.72 -5.20 -3.76
CA TRP A 187 -10.14 -5.07 -4.10
C TRP A 187 -10.52 -5.94 -5.30
N ARG A 188 -9.69 -5.94 -6.36
CA ARG A 188 -9.86 -6.85 -7.50
C ARG A 188 -9.77 -8.32 -7.10
N TRP A 189 -8.91 -8.68 -6.15
CA TRP A 189 -8.81 -10.04 -5.62
C TRP A 189 -10.10 -10.45 -4.89
N VAL A 190 -10.63 -9.58 -4.02
CA VAL A 190 -11.91 -9.84 -3.33
C VAL A 190 -13.06 -9.97 -4.34
N ALA A 191 -13.09 -9.14 -5.38
CA ALA A 191 -14.11 -9.18 -6.43
C ALA A 191 -14.04 -10.40 -7.37
N GLY A 192 -12.94 -11.16 -7.36
CA GLY A 192 -12.70 -12.26 -8.31
C GLY A 192 -12.16 -11.82 -9.67
N LEU A 193 -11.65 -10.59 -9.77
CA LEU A 193 -11.09 -9.97 -10.97
C LEU A 193 -9.56 -10.19 -11.08
N HIS A 194 -8.87 -10.43 -9.96
CA HIS A 194 -7.42 -10.70 -9.97
C HIS A 194 -7.08 -12.15 -10.31
N THR A 195 -7.86 -13.08 -9.77
CA THR A 195 -7.85 -14.48 -10.18
C THR A 195 -9.24 -14.81 -10.69
N ARG A 196 -9.37 -14.94 -12.01
CA ARG A 196 -10.64 -15.08 -12.71
C ARG A 196 -11.55 -16.11 -12.03
N GLY A 197 -12.72 -15.66 -11.59
CA GLY A 197 -13.77 -16.49 -11.00
C GLY A 197 -13.53 -16.90 -9.54
N LYS A 198 -12.46 -16.41 -8.90
CA LYS A 198 -12.15 -16.71 -7.49
C LYS A 198 -12.26 -15.44 -6.65
N HIS A 199 -13.48 -15.15 -6.21
CA HIS A 199 -13.78 -14.03 -5.32
C HIS A 199 -13.68 -14.47 -3.84
N TYR A 200 -13.70 -13.50 -2.94
CA TYR A 200 -13.70 -13.72 -1.50
C TYR A 200 -15.04 -13.28 -0.90
N LEU A 201 -15.72 -14.19 -0.20
CA LEU A 201 -16.96 -13.92 0.52
C LEU A 201 -16.70 -13.76 2.02
N ALA A 202 -17.18 -12.65 2.58
CA ALA A 202 -17.36 -12.51 4.00
C ALA A 202 -18.35 -13.59 4.47
N ARG A 203 -17.97 -14.30 5.53
CA ARG A 203 -18.79 -15.34 6.16
C ARG A 203 -19.03 -14.93 7.61
N ALA A 204 -20.27 -14.96 8.08
CA ALA A 204 -20.61 -14.59 9.45
C ALA A 204 -19.80 -15.42 10.47
N GLU A 205 -19.67 -16.72 10.24
CA GLU A 205 -18.88 -17.61 11.09
C GLU A 205 -17.41 -17.18 11.19
N ASN A 206 -16.79 -16.80 10.06
CA ASN A 206 -15.40 -16.36 10.04
C ASN A 206 -15.24 -15.03 10.78
N ILE A 207 -16.15 -14.07 10.56
CA ILE A 207 -16.12 -12.77 11.26
C ILE A 207 -16.24 -13.02 12.76
N ARG A 208 -17.22 -13.82 13.20
CA ARG A 208 -17.40 -14.17 14.62
C ARG A 208 -16.17 -14.82 15.22
N ARG A 209 -15.60 -15.82 14.54
CA ARG A 209 -14.41 -16.54 15.02
C ARG A 209 -13.19 -15.63 15.16
N TYR A 210 -12.87 -14.89 14.11
CA TYR A 210 -11.63 -14.11 14.02
C TYR A 210 -11.74 -12.71 14.64
N THR A 211 -12.93 -12.31 15.09
CA THR A 211 -13.12 -11.15 15.97
C THR A 211 -13.39 -11.56 17.41
N GLU A 212 -13.19 -12.85 17.74
CA GLU A 212 -13.39 -13.43 19.08
C GLU A 212 -14.79 -13.14 19.66
N GLY A 213 -15.80 -13.15 18.79
CA GLY A 213 -17.21 -12.91 19.16
C GLY A 213 -17.58 -11.43 19.29
N ARG A 214 -16.68 -10.49 19.00
CA ARG A 214 -16.99 -9.05 18.99
C ARG A 214 -18.11 -8.71 17.99
N PHE A 215 -18.20 -9.44 16.89
CA PHE A 215 -19.28 -9.30 15.91
C PHE A 215 -19.88 -10.66 15.53
N ASP A 216 -21.19 -10.69 15.30
CA ASP A 216 -21.92 -11.84 14.76
C ASP A 216 -22.93 -11.34 13.71
N PRO A 217 -22.47 -10.95 12.51
CA PRO A 217 -23.32 -10.28 11.54
C PRO A 217 -24.36 -11.22 10.93
N HIS A 218 -25.51 -10.67 10.57
CA HIS A 218 -26.58 -11.37 9.84
C HIS A 218 -26.87 -10.68 8.51
N GLY A 219 -27.48 -11.42 7.57
CA GLY A 219 -27.90 -10.86 6.27
C GLY A 219 -26.75 -10.63 5.28
N LEU A 220 -25.60 -11.26 5.49
CA LEU A 220 -24.51 -11.25 4.51
C LEU A 220 -24.88 -12.11 3.31
N ASP A 221 -24.46 -11.66 2.12
CA ASP A 221 -24.54 -12.47 0.91
C ASP A 221 -23.35 -13.42 0.84
N GLU A 222 -23.52 -14.63 1.38
CA GLU A 222 -22.48 -15.67 1.46
C GLU A 222 -22.44 -16.61 0.24
N GLU A 223 -23.29 -16.37 -0.76
CA GLU A 223 -23.45 -17.18 -1.98
C GLU A 223 -23.30 -16.36 -3.28
N ALA A 224 -22.89 -15.09 -3.19
CA ALA A 224 -22.74 -14.23 -4.35
C ALA A 224 -21.75 -14.78 -5.38
N GLU A 225 -22.07 -14.58 -6.67
CA GLU A 225 -21.17 -14.88 -7.77
C GLU A 225 -20.07 -13.81 -7.92
N PRO A 226 -18.87 -14.15 -8.47
CA PRO A 226 -17.81 -13.19 -8.73
C PRO A 226 -18.28 -12.12 -9.72
N LEU A 227 -17.65 -10.94 -9.67
CA LEU A 227 -17.91 -9.91 -10.68
C LEU A 227 -17.49 -10.40 -12.08
N PRO A 228 -18.19 -9.96 -13.14
CA PRO A 228 -17.80 -10.27 -14.51
C PRO A 228 -16.35 -9.84 -14.79
N PHE A 229 -15.57 -10.72 -15.38
CA PHE A 229 -14.18 -10.44 -15.72
C PHE A 229 -14.07 -9.32 -16.75
N ASP A 230 -13.21 -8.34 -16.48
CA ASP A 230 -13.04 -7.12 -17.27
C ASP A 230 -11.86 -7.20 -18.26
N GLY A 231 -11.50 -8.42 -18.67
CA GLY A 231 -10.47 -8.70 -19.68
C GLY A 231 -9.04 -8.70 -19.11
N ASP A 232 -8.13 -9.37 -19.82
CA ASP A 232 -6.72 -9.37 -19.47
C ASP A 232 -6.08 -7.99 -19.76
N ALA A 233 -5.14 -7.57 -18.93
CA ALA A 233 -4.28 -6.43 -19.21
C ALA A 233 -2.93 -6.93 -19.78
N PRO A 234 -2.43 -6.35 -20.89
CA PRO A 234 -1.12 -6.67 -21.43
C PRO A 234 -0.04 -6.50 -20.38
N MET A 235 0.83 -7.49 -20.29
CA MET A 235 1.98 -7.43 -19.39
C MET A 235 3.16 -6.83 -20.15
N THR A 236 3.76 -5.79 -19.59
CA THR A 236 5.03 -5.21 -20.05
C THR A 236 6.11 -5.51 -19.02
N PRO A 237 7.35 -5.84 -19.41
CA PRO A 237 8.44 -5.98 -18.45
C PRO A 237 8.64 -4.69 -17.65
N PRO A 238 8.99 -4.74 -16.35
CA PRO A 238 9.19 -3.54 -15.56
C PRO A 238 10.30 -2.68 -16.17
N ALA A 239 10.02 -1.41 -16.43
CA ALA A 239 11.00 -0.46 -16.96
C ALA A 239 12.25 -0.41 -16.07
N ARG A 240 13.42 -0.20 -16.68
CA ARG A 240 14.67 -0.06 -15.92
C ARG A 240 14.71 1.35 -15.30
N GLY A 241 15.29 1.44 -14.11
CA GLY A 241 15.64 2.73 -13.53
C GLY A 241 16.69 3.44 -14.38
N ASP A 242 16.69 4.76 -14.33
CA ASP A 242 17.68 5.60 -14.99
C ASP A 242 19.05 5.48 -14.31
N ALA A 243 20.07 6.00 -14.98
CA ALA A 243 21.36 6.24 -14.35
C ALA A 243 21.32 7.59 -13.62
N VAL A 244 22.13 7.73 -12.57
CA VAL A 244 22.38 9.04 -11.96
C VAL A 244 22.98 9.96 -13.02
N PRO A 245 22.40 11.14 -13.29
CA PRO A 245 22.93 12.08 -14.28
C PRO A 245 24.37 12.50 -13.94
N GLY A 246 25.18 12.71 -14.98
CA GLY A 246 26.49 13.34 -14.80
C GLY A 246 26.35 14.80 -14.37
N GLY A 247 27.17 15.25 -13.42
CA GLY A 247 27.19 16.64 -12.95
C GLY A 247 26.38 16.86 -11.66
N ARG A 248 25.93 18.11 -11.46
CA ARG A 248 25.19 18.50 -10.26
C ARG A 248 23.70 18.17 -10.42
N TYR A 249 23.09 17.68 -9.36
CA TYR A 249 21.69 17.30 -9.34
C TYR A 249 21.04 17.61 -7.99
N ALA A 250 19.72 17.66 -7.96
CA ALA A 250 18.91 17.72 -6.75
C ALA A 250 18.24 16.36 -6.51
N LEU A 251 18.29 15.87 -5.28
CA LEU A 251 17.55 14.67 -4.88
C LEU A 251 16.12 15.08 -4.49
N VAL A 252 15.14 14.59 -5.24
CA VAL A 252 13.72 14.77 -4.97
C VAL A 252 13.22 13.57 -4.15
N ILE A 253 12.75 13.84 -2.93
CA ILE A 253 12.10 12.86 -2.05
C ILE A 253 10.60 13.08 -2.10
N HIS A 254 9.84 12.01 -2.27
CA HIS A 254 8.39 12.08 -2.45
C HIS A 254 7.68 10.99 -1.65
N ALA A 255 6.37 11.16 -1.44
CA ALA A 255 5.64 10.34 -0.49
C ALA A 255 5.48 8.86 -0.91
N ASP A 256 5.67 8.55 -2.20
CA ASP A 256 5.63 7.18 -2.71
C ASP A 256 6.83 6.31 -2.29
N ASP A 257 8.00 6.92 -2.11
CA ASP A 257 9.22 6.27 -1.69
C ASP A 257 10.18 7.29 -1.05
N THR A 258 10.39 7.15 0.25
CA THR A 258 11.31 7.99 1.04
C THR A 258 12.64 7.30 1.35
N GLY A 259 12.86 6.08 0.83
CA GLY A 259 14.02 5.22 1.09
C GLY A 259 15.23 5.58 0.22
N PHE A 260 15.72 6.82 0.33
CA PHE A 260 16.88 7.31 -0.43
C PHE A 260 18.19 6.56 -0.13
N ASP A 261 18.28 5.97 1.06
CA ASP A 261 19.45 5.26 1.58
C ASP A 261 19.76 3.97 0.81
N ALA A 262 18.76 3.36 0.18
CA ALA A 262 18.93 2.17 -0.64
C ALA A 262 19.54 2.46 -2.03
N LEU A 263 19.65 3.73 -2.43
CA LEU A 263 20.07 4.13 -3.77
C LEU A 263 21.58 4.36 -3.92
N ASP A 264 22.33 4.41 -2.81
CA ASP A 264 23.80 4.59 -2.76
C ASP A 264 24.29 5.73 -3.67
N LEU A 265 23.78 6.95 -3.42
CA LEU A 265 24.01 8.10 -4.28
C LEU A 265 25.24 8.91 -3.87
N PRO A 266 25.98 9.50 -4.83
CA PRO A 266 26.95 10.54 -4.51
C PRO A 266 26.22 11.78 -3.93
N PRO A 267 26.85 12.63 -3.10
CA PRO A 267 26.15 13.76 -2.48
C PRO A 267 25.44 14.69 -3.50
N PRO A 268 24.12 14.92 -3.38
CA PRO A 268 23.40 15.89 -4.21
C PRO A 268 23.76 17.33 -3.85
N ALA A 269 23.44 18.27 -4.74
CA ALA A 269 23.62 19.69 -4.46
C ALA A 269 22.60 20.23 -3.43
N ARG A 270 21.41 19.62 -3.38
CA ARG A 270 20.34 19.89 -2.41
C ARG A 270 19.33 18.73 -2.39
N VAL A 271 18.51 18.67 -1.35
CA VAL A 271 17.35 17.78 -1.24
C VAL A 271 16.07 18.60 -1.33
N ILE A 272 15.11 18.11 -2.12
CA ILE A 272 13.79 18.70 -2.30
C ILE A 272 12.76 17.67 -1.84
N GLY A 273 12.03 17.94 -0.77
CA GLY A 273 10.89 17.11 -0.34
C GLY A 273 9.59 17.60 -0.98
N VAL A 274 8.97 16.78 -1.82
CA VAL A 274 7.65 17.05 -2.43
C VAL A 274 6.57 16.52 -1.49
N THR A 275 5.81 17.42 -0.87
CA THR A 275 4.83 17.08 0.16
C THR A 275 3.45 16.72 -0.40
N ALA A 276 3.26 16.82 -1.72
CA ALA A 276 2.02 16.43 -2.39
C ALA A 276 1.66 14.96 -2.09
N HIS A 277 0.40 14.71 -1.70
CA HIS A 277 -0.14 13.35 -1.63
C HIS A 277 -0.47 12.79 -3.03
N GLY A 278 -0.78 13.66 -4.00
CA GLY A 278 -1.19 13.29 -5.36
C GLY A 278 -2.63 12.78 -5.50
N LEU A 279 -3.33 12.45 -4.41
CA LEU A 279 -4.72 11.98 -4.43
C LEU A 279 -5.68 13.08 -3.96
N ALA A 280 -6.55 13.53 -4.86
CA ALA A 280 -7.59 14.49 -4.52
C ALA A 280 -8.58 13.90 -3.49
N GLY A 281 -8.90 14.68 -2.46
CA GLY A 281 -9.84 14.27 -1.41
C GLY A 281 -9.31 13.24 -0.42
N ALA A 282 -7.99 12.99 -0.38
CA ALA A 282 -7.39 12.21 0.70
C ALA A 282 -7.63 12.88 2.07
N SER A 283 -7.80 12.04 3.10
CA SER A 283 -8.07 12.48 4.46
C SER A 283 -6.89 13.27 5.04
N GLY A 284 -7.17 14.15 6.00
CA GLY A 284 -6.12 14.91 6.70
C GLY A 284 -5.09 14.00 7.39
N ALA A 285 -5.49 12.82 7.85
CA ALA A 285 -4.59 11.84 8.43
C ALA A 285 -3.63 11.25 7.38
N ALA A 286 -4.15 10.85 6.21
CA ALA A 286 -3.34 10.32 5.11
C ALA A 286 -2.37 11.36 4.54
N CYS A 287 -2.85 12.59 4.32
CA CYS A 287 -2.00 13.72 3.90
C CYS A 287 -0.94 14.04 4.95
N GLY A 288 -1.33 14.25 6.21
CA GLY A 288 -0.39 14.60 7.28
C GLY A 288 0.70 13.54 7.50
N PHE A 289 0.36 12.24 7.38
CA PHE A 289 1.36 11.18 7.45
C PHE A 289 2.31 11.22 6.24
N ALA A 290 1.80 11.45 5.03
CA ALA A 290 2.61 11.59 3.82
C ALA A 290 3.61 12.74 3.91
N GLU A 291 3.11 13.92 4.27
CA GLU A 291 3.88 15.15 4.43
C GLU A 291 4.99 14.98 5.49
N GLY A 292 4.63 14.43 6.65
CA GLY A 292 5.59 14.17 7.71
C GLY A 292 6.66 13.15 7.33
N ALA A 293 6.31 12.11 6.57
CA ALA A 293 7.25 11.10 6.10
C ALA A 293 8.28 11.69 5.13
N VAL A 294 7.82 12.57 4.22
CA VAL A 294 8.69 13.32 3.32
C VAL A 294 9.59 14.27 4.10
N ALA A 295 9.05 15.01 5.07
CA ALA A 295 9.83 15.93 5.89
C ALA A 295 10.92 15.22 6.71
N ASP A 296 10.59 14.09 7.36
CA ASP A 296 11.55 13.24 8.09
C ASP A 296 12.67 12.76 7.17
N ALA A 297 12.31 12.21 6.00
CA ALA A 297 13.28 11.67 5.07
C ALA A 297 14.15 12.75 4.42
N ALA A 298 13.58 13.90 4.08
CA ALA A 298 14.33 15.03 3.54
C ALA A 298 15.33 15.58 4.54
N ALA A 299 14.95 15.71 5.81
CA ALA A 299 15.86 16.10 6.89
C ALA A 299 17.00 15.08 7.08
N ARG A 300 16.68 13.77 7.08
CA ARG A 300 17.69 12.71 7.17
C ARG A 300 18.65 12.72 5.98
N ALA A 301 18.15 12.93 4.77
CA ALA A 301 18.97 13.01 3.57
C ALA A 301 19.90 14.23 3.60
N GLY A 302 19.37 15.41 3.96
CA GLY A 302 20.17 16.62 4.12
C GLY A 302 21.31 16.44 5.11
N ALA A 303 21.03 15.81 6.26
CA ALA A 303 22.04 15.49 7.26
C ALA A 303 23.07 14.46 6.75
N ALA A 304 22.63 13.39 6.08
CA ALA A 304 23.50 12.35 5.56
C ALA A 304 24.45 12.84 4.46
N TYR A 305 23.97 13.73 3.58
CA TYR A 305 24.75 14.25 2.47
C TYR A 305 25.43 15.60 2.74
N GLY A 306 25.11 16.26 3.86
CA GLY A 306 25.65 17.58 4.21
C GLY A 306 25.22 18.69 3.24
N CYS A 307 23.97 18.67 2.78
CA CYS A 307 23.44 19.60 1.78
C CYS A 307 22.13 20.26 2.25
N PRO A 308 21.73 21.42 1.68
CA PRO A 308 20.51 22.11 2.07
C PRO A 308 19.25 21.30 1.70
N VAL A 309 18.20 21.50 2.49
CA VAL A 309 16.88 20.86 2.32
C VAL A 309 15.83 21.93 2.11
N GLU A 310 14.94 21.71 1.14
CA GLU A 310 13.73 22.49 0.96
C GLU A 310 12.51 21.57 0.86
N LEU A 311 11.36 22.04 1.35
CA LEU A 311 10.08 21.37 1.19
C LEU A 311 9.19 22.19 0.27
N VAL A 312 8.57 21.53 -0.69
CA VAL A 312 7.70 22.14 -1.70
C VAL A 312 6.37 21.39 -1.76
N ALA A 313 5.29 22.13 -2.00
CA ALA A 313 3.95 21.56 -2.05
C ALA A 313 3.69 20.74 -3.32
N ASP A 314 4.46 20.97 -4.39
CA ASP A 314 4.29 20.36 -5.70
C ASP A 314 5.66 20.11 -6.37
N TRP A 315 5.67 19.45 -7.52
CA TRP A 315 6.86 19.16 -8.30
C TRP A 315 7.68 20.43 -8.58
N PRO A 316 8.99 20.44 -8.28
CA PRO A 316 9.81 21.64 -8.48
C PRO A 316 9.91 21.99 -9.97
N GLU A 317 9.98 23.27 -10.30
CA GLU A 317 10.25 23.67 -11.69
C GLU A 317 11.64 23.18 -12.12
N PRO A 318 11.78 22.61 -13.34
CA PRO A 318 13.08 22.26 -13.88
C PRO A 318 14.00 23.49 -13.95
N GLY A 319 15.25 23.32 -13.53
CA GLY A 319 16.24 24.40 -13.51
C GLY A 319 17.63 23.89 -13.85
N ASP A 320 18.66 24.57 -13.33
CA ASP A 320 20.07 24.25 -13.63
C ASP A 320 20.56 22.92 -13.03
N LEU A 321 19.79 22.33 -12.10
CA LEU A 321 20.08 21.03 -11.51
C LEU A 321 19.21 19.97 -12.16
N ALA A 322 19.83 18.86 -12.57
CA ALA A 322 19.08 17.66 -12.92
C ALA A 322 18.26 17.20 -11.70
N LEU A 323 17.04 16.71 -11.94
CA LEU A 323 16.19 16.17 -10.88
C LEU A 323 16.33 14.65 -10.85
N VAL A 324 16.61 14.10 -9.67
CA VAL A 324 16.75 12.67 -9.44
C VAL A 324 15.82 12.27 -8.31
N ALA A 325 15.00 11.26 -8.50
CA ALA A 325 14.12 10.71 -7.47
C ALA A 325 14.26 9.19 -7.36
N PRO A 326 13.85 8.61 -6.21
CA PRO A 326 13.37 7.24 -6.20
C PRO A 326 12.29 7.01 -7.27
N TRP A 327 12.05 5.75 -7.62
CA TRP A 327 11.06 5.37 -8.63
C TRP A 327 9.63 5.76 -8.20
N LEU A 328 8.91 6.49 -9.05
CA LEU A 328 7.49 6.77 -8.85
C LEU A 328 6.66 5.57 -9.33
N THR A 329 5.99 4.92 -8.38
CA THR A 329 5.13 3.79 -8.71
C THR A 329 3.82 4.23 -9.37
N VAL A 330 3.21 3.35 -10.17
CA VAL A 330 1.86 3.56 -10.74
C VAL A 330 0.91 3.93 -9.60
N GLY A 331 0.29 5.10 -9.73
CA GLY A 331 -0.60 5.65 -8.71
C GLY A 331 -0.69 7.18 -8.77
N PRO A 332 -1.47 7.79 -7.84
CA PRO A 332 -1.87 9.19 -7.93
C PRO A 332 -0.71 10.19 -8.01
N LEU A 333 0.39 9.92 -7.31
CA LEU A 333 1.55 10.82 -7.32
C LEU A 333 2.27 10.80 -8.67
N ARG A 334 2.38 9.63 -9.31
CA ARG A 334 2.88 9.53 -10.69
C ARG A 334 1.92 10.20 -11.67
N ASP A 335 0.62 10.05 -11.50
CA ASP A 335 -0.39 10.67 -12.36
C ASP A 335 -0.36 12.22 -12.27
N SER A 336 0.12 12.77 -11.16
CA SER A 336 0.30 14.22 -10.98
C SER A 336 1.55 14.77 -11.67
N LEU A 337 2.47 13.91 -12.13
CA LEU A 337 3.70 14.34 -12.77
C LEU A 337 3.40 14.87 -14.18
N PRO A 338 3.86 16.07 -14.57
CA PRO A 338 3.63 16.58 -15.91
C PRO A 338 4.21 15.69 -17.01
N ASP A 339 3.52 15.62 -18.15
CA ASP A 339 4.01 14.86 -19.31
C ASP A 339 5.38 15.38 -19.76
N GLY A 340 6.34 14.46 -19.91
CA GLY A 340 7.71 14.80 -20.32
C GLY A 340 8.55 15.52 -19.24
N TYR A 341 8.09 15.51 -17.99
CA TYR A 341 8.83 16.13 -16.88
C TYR A 341 10.23 15.50 -16.72
N PRO A 342 11.32 16.29 -16.67
CA PRO A 342 12.70 15.81 -16.74
C PRO A 342 13.19 15.29 -15.39
N LEU A 343 12.67 14.14 -14.96
CA LEU A 343 13.01 13.47 -13.70
C LEU A 343 13.69 12.13 -13.97
N ALA A 344 14.95 12.00 -13.55
CA ALA A 344 15.64 10.72 -13.54
C ALA A 344 15.15 9.87 -12.36
N GLN A 345 14.63 8.68 -12.65
CA GLN A 345 14.00 7.82 -11.66
C GLN A 345 14.84 6.57 -11.37
N LEU A 346 15.29 6.44 -10.13
CA LEU A 346 16.16 5.36 -9.70
C LEU A 346 15.35 4.27 -9.01
N ARG A 347 15.50 3.04 -9.50
CA ARG A 347 14.77 1.90 -8.94
C ARG A 347 15.50 1.32 -7.74
N ASN A 348 14.78 1.17 -6.63
CA ASN A 348 15.27 0.49 -5.45
C ASN A 348 15.77 -0.93 -5.81
N PRO A 349 16.97 -1.36 -5.35
CA PRO A 349 17.51 -2.69 -5.68
C PRO A 349 16.57 -3.85 -5.31
N TYR A 350 15.82 -3.73 -4.21
CA TYR A 350 14.83 -4.72 -3.79
C TYR A 350 13.73 -4.90 -4.86
N ASP A 351 13.19 -3.79 -5.35
CA ASP A 351 12.17 -3.78 -6.40
C ASP A 351 12.71 -4.31 -7.73
N ALA A 352 13.94 -3.90 -8.09
CA ALA A 352 14.60 -4.34 -9.32
C ALA A 352 14.78 -5.87 -9.36
N ALA A 353 15.04 -6.49 -8.20
CA ALA A 353 15.16 -7.93 -8.07
C ALA A 353 13.79 -8.65 -8.04
N LEU A 354 12.79 -8.07 -7.37
CA LEU A 354 11.54 -8.75 -7.08
C LEU A 354 10.47 -8.59 -8.17
N TRP A 355 10.30 -7.39 -8.74
CA TRP A 355 9.21 -7.09 -9.69
C TRP A 355 9.22 -8.00 -10.93
N PRO A 356 10.36 -8.37 -11.54
CA PRO A 356 10.39 -9.31 -12.67
C PRO A 356 9.79 -10.69 -12.36
N LEU A 357 9.60 -11.04 -11.08
CA LEU A 357 8.96 -12.29 -10.67
C LEU A 357 7.43 -12.18 -10.64
N ALA A 358 6.86 -10.97 -10.56
CA ALA A 358 5.43 -10.70 -10.39
C ALA A 358 4.62 -10.82 -11.70
N THR A 359 4.89 -11.85 -12.50
CA THR A 359 4.29 -12.02 -13.83
C THR A 359 2.93 -12.72 -13.83
N ALA A 360 2.55 -13.37 -12.72
CA ALA A 360 1.32 -14.17 -12.59
C ALA A 360 0.80 -14.10 -11.14
N GLY A 361 0.41 -15.22 -10.54
CA GLY A 361 0.09 -15.29 -9.10
C GLY A 361 1.34 -15.21 -8.20
N PHE A 362 1.11 -14.98 -6.90
CA PHE A 362 2.16 -14.81 -5.89
C PHE A 362 3.15 -15.99 -5.77
N PHE A 363 2.75 -17.21 -6.17
CA PHE A 363 3.57 -18.42 -6.04
C PHE A 363 4.96 -18.31 -6.69
N LYS A 364 5.08 -17.59 -7.82
CA LYS A 364 6.37 -17.38 -8.47
C LYS A 364 7.30 -16.48 -7.65
N VAL A 365 6.76 -15.43 -7.03
CA VAL A 365 7.50 -14.58 -6.08
C VAL A 365 7.92 -15.43 -4.88
N LYS A 366 6.96 -16.15 -4.28
CA LYS A 366 7.19 -17.04 -3.13
C LYS A 366 8.35 -18.03 -3.36
N SER A 367 8.38 -18.68 -4.51
CA SER A 367 9.38 -19.72 -4.82
C SER A 367 10.75 -19.17 -5.28
N ARG A 368 10.82 -17.91 -5.74
CA ARG A 368 12.06 -17.36 -6.35
C ARG A 368 12.63 -16.14 -5.63
N ALA A 369 11.92 -15.58 -4.65
CA ALA A 369 12.39 -14.42 -3.89
C ALA A 369 13.73 -14.67 -3.20
N ALA A 370 13.96 -15.88 -2.65
CA ALA A 370 15.24 -16.23 -2.02
C ALA A 370 16.43 -16.05 -2.98
N ALA A 371 16.34 -16.63 -4.18
CA ALA A 371 17.39 -16.50 -5.18
C ALA A 371 17.52 -15.07 -5.73
N ALA A 372 16.41 -14.36 -5.94
CA ALA A 372 16.42 -13.00 -6.45
C ALA A 372 17.01 -11.98 -5.47
N LEU A 373 16.77 -12.14 -4.17
CA LEU A 373 17.18 -11.19 -3.14
C LEU A 373 18.52 -11.56 -2.46
N ALA A 374 19.04 -12.76 -2.68
CA ALA A 374 20.34 -13.20 -2.15
C ALA A 374 21.52 -12.28 -2.53
N PRO A 375 21.64 -11.74 -3.77
CA PRO A 375 22.69 -10.78 -4.11
C PRO A 375 22.66 -9.48 -3.29
N LEU A 376 21.49 -9.14 -2.73
CA LEU A 376 21.31 -7.99 -1.84
C LEU A 376 21.57 -8.36 -0.36
N GLY A 377 22.08 -9.57 -0.07
CA GLY A 377 22.30 -10.04 1.30
C GLY A 377 21.00 -10.22 2.11
N ILE A 378 19.88 -10.45 1.42
CA ILE A 378 18.58 -10.69 2.06
C ILE A 378 18.33 -12.20 2.09
N VAL A 379 18.28 -12.76 3.29
CA VAL A 379 18.00 -14.18 3.50
C VAL A 379 16.49 -14.35 3.62
N ILE A 380 15.91 -15.19 2.75
CA ILE A 380 14.49 -15.56 2.78
C ILE A 380 14.40 -16.99 3.32
N PRO A 381 13.62 -17.24 4.40
CA PRO A 381 13.36 -18.60 4.88
C PRO A 381 12.51 -19.36 3.87
N ASP A 382 12.45 -20.69 3.99
CA ASP A 382 11.57 -21.50 3.14
C ASP A 382 10.09 -21.11 3.39
N LEU A 383 9.40 -20.68 2.33
CA LEU A 383 8.06 -20.06 2.39
C LEU A 383 6.91 -21.04 2.21
#